data_AF-A0A924DWH7-F1
#
_entry.id   AF-A0A924DWH7-F1
#
_cell.length_a   1.000
_cell.length_b   1.000
_cell.length_c   1.000
_cell.angle_alpha   90.00
_cell.angle_beta   90.00
_cell.angle_gamma   90.00
#
_symmetry.space_group_name_H-M   'P 1'
#
loop_
_entity.id
_entity.type
_entity.pdbx_description
1 polymer ?
#
loop_
_entity_poly.entity_id
_entity_poly.type
_entity_poly.pdbx_seq_one_letter_code
_entity_poly.pdbx_strand_id
1 'polypeptide(L)'
;MKWTQVLVPVVVVFGLCGMGYWFYTHRAHNPAAVPPPAKPDTEIELRFHNVELRGRKNGQGHWIIRSKQVDVSRDQRYAYLKQRPNGTFFNIKDWNPPAALPGQAGGEPRNRSFDWEGDSAEYDTVTNNLSITGKAVIRTGAKE
;
A
#
# COMPACT_ATOMS: atom_id res chain seq x y z
N MET A 1 -51.72 -33.88 -10.36
CA MET A 1 -50.47 -33.25 -9.87
C MET A 1 -50.58 -31.76 -10.12
N LYS A 2 -50.62 -30.93 -9.07
CA LYS A 2 -50.91 -29.49 -9.21
C LYS A 2 -49.68 -28.81 -9.81
N TRP A 3 -49.79 -28.33 -11.05
CA TRP A 3 -48.70 -27.72 -11.83
C TRP A 3 -47.95 -26.60 -11.08
N THR A 4 -48.61 -25.96 -10.12
CA THR A 4 -48.03 -24.98 -9.20
C THR A 4 -46.90 -25.54 -8.31
N GLN A 5 -46.90 -26.84 -7.98
CA GLN A 5 -45.86 -27.46 -7.14
C GLN A 5 -44.55 -27.75 -7.90
N VAL A 6 -44.56 -27.70 -9.24
CA VAL A 6 -43.36 -27.90 -10.08
C VAL A 6 -42.83 -26.57 -10.60
N LEU A 7 -43.70 -25.60 -10.90
CA LEU A 7 -43.29 -24.29 -11.41
C LEU A 7 -42.52 -23.45 -10.38
N VAL A 8 -42.93 -23.46 -9.11
CA VAL A 8 -42.29 -22.67 -8.05
C VAL A 8 -40.82 -23.06 -7.83
N PRO A 9 -40.45 -24.34 -7.63
CA PRO A 9 -39.04 -24.70 -7.43
C PRO A 9 -38.18 -24.41 -8.67
N VAL A 10 -38.74 -24.56 -9.89
CA VAL A 10 -38.03 -24.26 -11.13
C VAL A 10 -37.68 -22.76 -11.22
N VAL A 11 -38.64 -21.87 -10.94
CA VAL A 11 -38.40 -20.42 -10.96
C VAL A 11 -37.38 -20.00 -9.89
N VAL A 12 -37.40 -20.61 -8.70
CA VAL A 12 -36.43 -20.34 -7.64
C VAL A 12 -35.01 -20.76 -8.06
N VAL A 13 -34.86 -21.94 -8.66
CA VAL A 13 -33.56 -22.42 -9.16
C VAL A 13 -33.04 -21.51 -10.27
N PHE A 14 -33.88 -21.13 -11.23
CA PHE A 14 -33.47 -20.19 -12.28
C PHE A 14 -33.10 -18.80 -11.73
N GLY A 15 -33.82 -18.31 -10.72
CA GLY A 15 -33.50 -17.06 -10.03
C GLY A 15 -32.16 -17.10 -9.30
N LEU A 16 -31.86 -18.20 -8.60
CA LEU A 16 -30.59 -18.41 -7.90
C LEU A 16 -29.42 -18.56 -8.87
N CYS A 17 -29.60 -19.30 -9.97
CA CYS A 17 -28.59 -19.41 -11.03
C CYS A 17 -28.33 -18.06 -11.73
N GLY A 18 -29.38 -17.29 -12.00
CA GLY A 18 -29.27 -15.95 -12.58
C GLY A 18 -28.52 -14.98 -11.66
N MET A 19 -28.83 -14.98 -10.36
CA MET A 19 -28.08 -14.19 -9.37
C MET A 19 -26.62 -14.63 -9.26
N GLY A 20 -26.34 -15.94 -9.23
CA GLY A 20 -24.98 -16.47 -9.21
C GLY A 20 -24.15 -16.03 -10.42
N TYR A 21 -24.75 -16.06 -11.61
CA TYR A 21 -24.12 -15.57 -12.84
C TYR A 21 -23.92 -14.05 -12.84
N TRP A 22 -24.88 -13.29 -12.31
CA TRP A 22 -24.77 -11.85 -12.17
C TRP A 22 -23.65 -11.47 -11.19
N PHE A 23 -23.55 -12.12 -10.03
CA PHE A 23 -22.45 -11.92 -9.10
C PHE A 23 -21.10 -12.39 -9.66
N TYR A 24 -21.05 -13.46 -10.46
CA TYR A 24 -19.82 -13.90 -11.12
C TYR A 24 -19.32 -12.86 -12.14
N THR A 25 -20.22 -12.29 -12.94
CA THR A 25 -19.89 -11.29 -13.97
C THR A 25 -19.65 -9.89 -13.40
N HIS A 26 -20.35 -9.52 -12.33
CA HIS A 26 -20.26 -8.21 -11.67
C HIS A 26 -19.40 -8.25 -10.40
N ARG A 27 -18.64 -9.33 -10.17
CA ARG A 27 -17.52 -9.28 -9.22
C ARG A 27 -16.70 -8.06 -9.58
N ALA A 28 -16.52 -7.17 -8.61
CA ALA A 28 -15.56 -6.10 -8.70
C ALA A 28 -14.19 -6.74 -8.93
N HIS A 29 -13.86 -6.94 -10.20
CA HIS A 29 -12.50 -7.20 -10.61
C HIS A 29 -11.81 -5.90 -10.24
N ASN A 30 -10.95 -5.95 -9.23
CA ASN A 30 -9.91 -4.94 -9.12
C ASN A 30 -9.35 -4.84 -10.54
N PRO A 31 -9.41 -3.67 -11.20
CA PRO A 31 -8.83 -3.52 -12.51
C PRO A 31 -7.43 -4.08 -12.40
N ALA A 32 -7.10 -5.08 -13.24
CA ALA A 32 -5.81 -5.73 -13.20
C ALA A 32 -4.78 -4.61 -13.11
N ALA A 33 -4.10 -4.52 -11.97
CA ALA A 33 -3.12 -3.47 -11.75
C ALA A 33 -2.21 -3.51 -12.97
N VAL A 34 -2.12 -2.38 -13.68
CA VAL A 34 -1.33 -2.29 -14.90
C VAL A 34 0.00 -2.96 -14.59
N PRO A 35 0.37 -4.04 -15.30
CA PRO A 35 1.58 -4.77 -14.98
C PRO A 35 2.71 -3.74 -14.95
N PRO A 36 3.48 -3.68 -13.85
CA PRO A 36 4.51 -2.67 -13.73
C PRO A 36 5.40 -2.77 -14.96
N PRO A 37 5.75 -1.64 -15.60
CA PRO A 37 6.57 -1.64 -16.80
C PRO A 37 7.80 -2.53 -16.54
N ALA A 38 8.12 -3.40 -17.51
CA ALA A 38 9.26 -4.31 -17.41
C ALA A 38 10.48 -3.52 -16.91
N LYS A 39 11.07 -3.96 -15.79
CA LYS A 39 12.17 -3.23 -15.17
C LYS A 39 13.29 -3.12 -16.21
N PRO A 40 13.66 -1.90 -16.66
CA PRO A 40 14.83 -1.74 -17.52
C PRO A 40 16.07 -2.24 -16.77
N ASP A 41 17.08 -2.63 -17.53
CA ASP A 41 18.31 -3.28 -17.06
C ASP A 41 18.72 -2.87 -15.64
N THR A 42 18.92 -3.87 -14.77
CA THR A 42 19.28 -3.67 -13.34
C THR A 42 20.73 -3.21 -13.15
N GLU A 43 21.32 -2.57 -14.17
CA GLU A 43 22.66 -2.03 -14.11
C GLU A 43 22.73 -0.90 -13.07
N ILE A 44 23.59 -1.11 -12.09
CA ILE A 44 23.80 -0.18 -10.98
C ILE A 44 24.84 0.86 -11.39
N GLU A 45 24.49 2.14 -11.26
CA GLU A 45 25.42 3.25 -11.50
C GLU A 45 26.10 3.67 -10.20
N LEU A 46 25.32 3.87 -9.14
CA LEU A 46 25.82 4.34 -7.86
C LEU A 46 25.55 3.32 -6.76
N ARG A 47 26.53 3.17 -5.87
CA ARG A 47 26.43 2.33 -4.68
C ARG A 47 26.91 3.09 -3.46
N PHE A 48 26.07 3.11 -2.43
CA PHE A 48 26.34 3.77 -1.17
C PHE A 48 26.25 2.77 -0.02
N HIS A 49 27.00 3.02 1.04
CA HIS A 49 27.05 2.17 2.24
C HIS A 49 26.70 2.98 3.49
N ASN A 50 26.02 2.36 4.45
CA ASN A 50 25.59 2.95 5.73
C ASN A 50 24.89 4.30 5.54
N VAL A 51 23.78 4.28 4.78
CA VAL A 51 23.07 5.48 4.34
C VAL A 51 21.93 5.80 5.28
N GLU A 52 21.78 7.09 5.58
CA GLU A 52 20.58 7.66 6.18
C GLU A 52 20.00 8.72 5.24
N LEU A 53 18.80 8.47 4.74
CA LEU A 53 18.04 9.39 3.90
C LEU A 53 17.01 10.12 4.76
N ARG A 54 16.88 11.43 4.57
CA ARG A 54 15.94 12.28 5.32
C ARG A 54 15.08 13.10 4.37
N GLY A 55 13.77 12.92 4.44
CA GLY A 55 12.79 13.71 3.71
C GLY A 55 12.20 14.80 4.58
N ARG A 56 12.06 15.99 4.01
CA ARG A 56 11.36 17.11 4.64
C ARG A 56 10.20 17.56 3.77
N LYS A 57 9.11 18.00 4.40
CA LYS A 57 7.96 18.64 3.75
C LYS A 57 7.63 19.90 4.53
N ASN A 58 7.62 21.05 3.85
CA ASN A 58 7.41 22.37 4.47
C ASN A 58 8.34 22.64 5.67
N GLY A 59 9.62 22.27 5.55
CA GLY A 59 10.62 22.43 6.62
C GLY A 59 10.53 21.41 7.76
N GLN A 60 9.45 20.64 7.86
CA GLN A 60 9.26 19.61 8.88
C GLN A 60 9.75 18.25 8.40
N GLY A 61 10.25 17.42 9.32
CA GLY A 61 10.63 16.03 9.01
C GLY A 61 9.42 15.22 8.57
N HIS A 62 9.52 14.58 7.41
CA HIS A 62 8.43 13.79 6.84
C HIS A 62 8.74 12.29 6.85
N TRP A 63 10.00 11.92 6.60
CA TRP A 63 10.46 10.54 6.73
C TRP A 63 11.96 10.46 6.98
N ILE A 64 12.39 9.37 7.59
CA ILE A 64 13.79 8.97 7.70
C ILE A 64 13.89 7.50 7.27
N ILE A 65 14.86 7.17 6.42
CA ILE A 65 15.11 5.81 5.96
C ILE A 65 16.58 5.49 6.15
N ARG A 66 16.88 4.32 6.69
CA ARG A 66 18.23 3.83 6.95
C ARG A 66 18.44 2.50 6.23
N SER A 67 19.63 2.33 5.66
CA SER A 67 20.01 1.11 5.00
C SER A 67 21.52 0.92 5.06
N LYS A 68 22.01 -0.32 5.19
CA LYS A 68 23.45 -0.58 5.12
C LYS A 68 23.99 -0.45 3.70
N GLN A 69 23.14 -0.63 2.70
CA GLN A 69 23.50 -0.41 1.31
C GLN A 69 22.33 0.17 0.52
N VAL A 70 22.63 1.12 -0.35
CA VAL A 70 21.69 1.66 -1.34
C VAL A 70 22.35 1.59 -2.71
N ASP A 71 21.72 0.87 -3.63
CA ASP A 71 22.12 0.83 -5.03
C ASP A 71 21.14 1.69 -5.84
N VAL A 72 21.64 2.57 -6.70
CA VAL A 72 20.82 3.39 -7.61
C VAL A 72 21.02 2.87 -9.03
N SER A 73 19.91 2.63 -9.74
CA SER A 73 19.94 2.21 -11.14
C SER A 73 20.56 3.28 -12.03
N ARG A 74 21.13 2.88 -13.17
CA ARG A 74 21.73 3.82 -14.15
C ARG A 74 20.74 4.83 -14.73
N ASP A 75 19.47 4.47 -14.84
CA ASP A 75 18.42 5.41 -15.25
C ASP A 75 17.95 6.32 -14.08
N GLN A 76 18.53 6.16 -12.90
CA GLN A 76 18.22 6.88 -11.66
C GLN A 76 16.75 6.78 -11.23
N ARG A 77 16.02 5.81 -11.79
CA ARG A 77 14.62 5.58 -11.48
C ARG A 77 14.43 4.83 -10.18
N TYR A 78 15.29 3.85 -9.91
CA TYR A 78 15.15 2.96 -8.78
C TYR A 78 16.27 3.15 -7.78
N ALA A 79 15.91 3.24 -6.51
CA ALA A 79 16.82 3.09 -5.39
C ALA A 79 16.51 1.79 -4.64
N TYR A 80 17.45 0.86 -4.63
CA TYR A 80 17.34 -0.43 -3.96
C TYR A 80 18.03 -0.36 -2.60
N LEU A 81 17.24 -0.41 -1.53
CA LEU A 81 17.71 -0.45 -0.16
C LEU A 81 17.88 -1.91 0.28
N LYS A 82 19.10 -2.27 0.66
CA LYS A 82 19.49 -3.66 0.93
C LYS A 82 20.03 -3.84 2.34
N GLN A 83 19.97 -5.09 2.82
CA GLN A 83 20.50 -5.54 4.10
C GLN A 83 19.74 -4.93 5.31
N ARG A 84 18.44 -5.26 5.38
CA ARG A 84 17.54 -4.86 6.47
C ARG A 84 17.29 -3.35 6.57
N PRO A 85 16.79 -2.71 5.50
CA PRO A 85 16.41 -1.31 5.58
C PRO A 85 15.26 -1.12 6.57
N ASN A 86 15.27 0.03 7.22
CA ASN A 86 14.21 0.46 8.12
C ASN A 86 13.93 1.95 7.94
N GLY A 87 12.79 2.40 8.42
CA GLY A 87 12.50 3.82 8.40
C GLY A 87 11.30 4.18 9.25
N THR A 88 11.10 5.49 9.34
CA THR A 88 9.99 6.11 10.05
C THR A 88 9.35 7.12 9.12
N PHE A 89 8.03 7.04 8.99
CA PHE A 89 7.24 8.10 8.39
C PHE A 89 6.56 8.90 9.50
N PHE A 90 6.60 10.23 9.39
CA PHE A 90 6.07 11.15 10.39
C PHE A 90 4.82 11.87 9.88
N ASN A 91 4.01 12.37 10.82
CA ASN A 91 2.87 13.26 10.57
C ASN A 91 1.88 12.70 9.55
N ILE A 92 1.58 11.41 9.67
CA ILE A 92 0.63 10.74 8.79
C ILE A 92 -0.77 11.09 9.29
N LYS A 93 -1.60 11.61 8.37
CA LYS A 93 -3.00 11.92 8.66
C LYS A 93 -3.78 10.63 8.90
N ASP A 94 -4.75 10.68 9.81
CA ASP A 94 -5.71 9.59 9.98
C ASP A 94 -6.43 9.33 8.65
N TRP A 95 -6.32 8.09 8.15
CA TRP A 95 -7.03 7.64 6.94
C TRP A 95 -8.55 7.68 7.10
N ASN A 96 -9.02 7.66 8.34
CA ASN A 96 -10.41 7.81 8.70
C ASN A 96 -10.49 8.70 9.95
N PRO A 97 -10.57 10.04 9.81
CA PRO A 97 -10.85 10.87 10.96
C PRO A 97 -12.18 10.40 11.57
N PRO A 98 -12.30 10.28 12.90
CA PRO A 98 -13.60 10.01 13.50
C PRO A 98 -14.58 11.04 12.95
N ALA A 99 -15.70 10.56 12.39
CA ALA A 99 -16.75 11.45 11.88
C ALA A 99 -17.09 12.42 13.02
N ALA A 100 -16.87 13.71 12.78
CA ALA A 100 -17.19 14.71 13.78
C ALA A 100 -18.67 14.58 14.11
N LEU A 101 -18.99 14.19 15.34
CA LEU A 101 -20.36 14.24 15.82
C LEU A 101 -20.83 15.70 15.76
N PRO A 102 -22.09 15.98 15.41
CA PRO A 102 -22.60 17.35 15.38
C PRO A 102 -22.36 18.02 16.74
N GLY A 103 -21.52 19.06 16.78
CA GLY A 103 -21.17 19.78 18.01
C GLY A 103 -19.84 19.40 18.67
N GLN A 104 -19.09 18.42 18.15
CA GLN A 104 -17.69 18.22 18.52
C GLN A 104 -16.78 18.91 17.51
N ALA A 105 -15.97 19.86 17.98
CA ALA A 105 -14.81 20.32 17.23
C ALA A 105 -13.99 19.07 16.85
N GLY A 106 -13.78 18.86 15.55
CA GLY A 106 -13.01 17.71 15.06
C GLY A 106 -11.72 17.61 15.86
N GLY A 107 -11.51 16.47 16.52
CA GLY A 107 -10.33 16.29 17.37
C GLY A 107 -9.06 16.66 16.60
N GLU A 108 -8.12 17.32 17.29
CA GLU A 108 -6.86 17.71 16.66
C GLU A 108 -6.24 16.50 15.94
N PRO A 109 -5.78 16.66 14.69
CA PRO A 109 -5.11 15.59 13.97
C PRO A 109 -3.95 15.08 14.83
N ARG A 110 -4.04 13.85 15.32
CA ARG A 110 -2.94 13.26 16.09
C ARG A 110 -1.80 13.00 15.12
N ASN A 111 -0.64 13.61 15.37
CA ASN A 111 0.57 13.29 14.63
C ASN A 111 0.90 11.81 14.89
N ARG A 112 0.71 10.96 13.89
CA ARG A 112 1.09 9.55 13.94
C ARG A 112 2.37 9.32 13.16
N SER A 113 3.19 8.45 13.70
CA SER A 113 4.29 7.82 12.99
C SER A 113 4.02 6.34 12.80
N PHE A 114 4.57 5.77 11.74
CA PHE A 114 4.81 4.34 11.70
C PHE A 114 6.27 4.07 11.38
N ASP A 115 6.81 3.09 12.08
CA ASP A 115 8.12 2.52 11.83
C ASP A 115 7.94 1.29 10.95
N TRP A 116 8.91 1.06 10.06
CA TRP A 116 8.92 -0.12 9.23
C TRP A 116 10.33 -0.71 9.15
N GLU A 117 10.39 -2.01 8.93
CA GLU A 117 11.59 -2.78 8.67
C GLU A 117 11.26 -3.83 7.62
N GLY A 118 12.21 -4.16 6.73
CA GLY A 118 12.07 -5.27 5.80
C GLY A 118 13.43 -5.86 5.47
N ASP A 119 13.48 -6.91 4.66
CA ASP A 119 14.78 -7.50 4.23
C ASP A 119 15.42 -6.65 3.13
N SER A 120 14.57 -6.11 2.25
CA SER A 120 14.90 -5.16 1.20
C SER A 120 13.73 -4.20 0.95
N ALA A 121 14.05 -3.03 0.41
CA ALA A 121 13.06 -2.08 -0.07
C ALA A 121 13.50 -1.48 -1.41
N GLU A 122 12.53 -1.07 -2.20
CA GLU A 122 12.74 -0.44 -3.51
C GLU A 122 11.93 0.85 -3.54
N TYR A 123 12.58 1.94 -3.92
CA TYR A 123 11.93 3.22 -4.15
C TYR A 123 11.96 3.55 -5.64
N ASP A 124 10.79 3.76 -6.24
CA ASP A 124 10.64 4.28 -7.60
C ASP A 124 10.44 5.80 -7.53
N THR A 125 11.41 6.55 -8.07
CA THR A 125 11.43 8.02 -8.05
C THR A 125 10.35 8.66 -8.93
N VAL A 126 9.83 7.92 -9.93
CA VAL A 126 8.78 8.40 -10.84
C VAL A 126 7.41 8.25 -10.19
N THR A 127 7.12 7.07 -9.66
CA THR A 127 5.82 6.79 -9.02
C THR A 127 5.76 7.22 -7.55
N ASN A 128 6.89 7.63 -6.97
CA ASN A 128 7.05 7.93 -5.55
C ASN A 128 6.59 6.78 -4.64
N ASN A 129 6.78 5.54 -5.11
CA ASN A 129 6.33 4.34 -4.43
C ASN A 129 7.50 3.66 -3.70
N LEU A 130 7.35 3.42 -2.40
CA LEU A 130 8.25 2.60 -1.60
C LEU A 130 7.65 1.21 -1.44
N SER A 131 8.26 0.22 -2.07
CA SER A 131 7.88 -1.19 -1.95
C SER A 131 8.82 -1.91 -1.00
N ILE A 132 8.27 -2.49 0.08
CA ILE A 132 9.02 -3.27 1.06
C ILE A 132 8.80 -4.75 0.76
N THR A 133 9.88 -5.52 0.73
CA THR A 133 9.85 -6.94 0.35
C THR A 133 10.54 -7.81 1.39
N GLY A 134 10.14 -9.10 1.43
CA GLY A 134 10.59 -10.05 2.44
C GLY A 134 9.80 -9.96 3.74
N LYS A 135 10.45 -10.19 4.88
CA LYS A 135 9.86 -10.10 6.23
C LYS A 135 9.58 -8.65 6.63
N ALA A 136 8.62 -8.02 5.97
CA ALA A 136 8.17 -6.68 6.26
C ALA A 136 7.43 -6.62 7.60
N VAL A 137 7.87 -5.75 8.50
CA VAL A 137 7.23 -5.47 9.79
C VAL A 137 6.89 -3.99 9.82
N ILE A 138 5.62 -3.68 10.08
CA ILE A 138 5.14 -2.31 10.28
C ILE A 138 4.69 -2.18 11.72
N ARG A 139 5.19 -1.15 12.41
CA ARG A 139 4.85 -0.83 13.80
C ARG A 139 4.18 0.54 13.80
N THR A 140 2.91 0.57 14.22
CA THR A 140 2.15 1.80 14.37
C THR A 140 2.12 2.19 15.85
N GLY A 141 2.48 3.42 16.15
CA GLY A 141 2.50 3.90 17.54
C GLY A 141 3.16 5.26 17.66
N ALA A 142 2.60 6.11 18.52
CA ALA A 142 3.38 7.19 19.09
C ALA A 142 4.44 6.54 19.98
N LYS A 143 5.71 6.87 19.80
CA LYS A 143 6.67 6.67 20.91
C LYS A 143 6.16 7.58 22.03
N GLU A 144 5.57 6.98 23.06
CA GLU A 144 5.37 7.64 24.36
C GLU A 144 6.73 8.06 24.95
#